data_AF-A0A9E4N273-F1
#
_entry.id   AF-A0A9E4N273-F1
#
_cell.length_a   1.000
_cell.length_b   1.000
_cell.length_c   1.000
_cell.angle_alpha   90.00
_cell.angle_beta   90.00
_cell.angle_gamma   90.00
#
_symmetry.space_group_name_H-M   'P 1'
#
loop_
_entity.id
_entity.type
_entity.pdbx_description
1 polymer ?
#
loop_
_entity_poly.entity_id
_entity_poly.type
_entity_poly.pdbx_seq_one_letter_code
_entity_poly.pdbx_strand_id
1 'polypeptide(L)'
;MKLLLFAGSALFLGVLYYWLFRAPDGVLFLAYLPERTPITDDSMLQSLIGWLPTFIHVFAFSIVTALVLGVHYACFSCCLWGSVNAVFEAGQALPDSILDHLPELLNLQDYLKTGTFSLMDLAACLLGAAGAWLLLGYFHTTEQLSEDSSVH
;
A
#
# COMPACT_ATOMS: atom_id res chain seq x y z
N MET A 1 -17.60 -6.88 -7.73
CA MET A 1 -17.96 -6.50 -6.33
C MET A 1 -16.98 -7.05 -5.28
N LYS A 2 -16.68 -8.36 -5.26
CA LYS A 2 -15.84 -8.99 -4.22
C LYS A 2 -14.42 -8.40 -4.11
N LEU A 3 -13.75 -8.19 -5.25
CA LEU A 3 -12.40 -7.59 -5.28
C LEU A 3 -12.35 -6.17 -4.69
N LEU A 4 -13.38 -5.36 -4.93
CA LEU A 4 -13.50 -4.03 -4.33
C LEU A 4 -13.65 -4.09 -2.81
N LEU A 5 -14.35 -5.09 -2.28
CA LEU A 5 -14.47 -5.28 -0.83
C LEU A 5 -13.13 -5.66 -0.19
N PHE A 6 -12.32 -6.49 -0.85
CA PHE A 6 -10.97 -6.81 -0.38
C PHE A 6 -10.07 -5.58 -0.37
N ALA A 7 -10.01 -4.84 -1.49
CA ALA A 7 -9.21 -3.63 -1.58
C ALA A 7 -9.69 -2.54 -0.58
N GLY A 8 -11.00 -2.33 -0.47
CA GLY A 8 -11.59 -1.37 0.45
C GLY A 8 -11.33 -1.71 1.92
N SER A 9 -11.49 -2.99 2.30
CA SER A 9 -11.17 -3.45 3.66
C SER A 9 -9.69 -3.27 3.99
N ALA A 10 -8.80 -3.59 3.05
CA ALA A 10 -7.36 -3.38 3.24
C ALA A 10 -7.03 -1.90 3.44
N LEU A 11 -7.56 -1.00 2.60
CA LEU A 11 -7.36 0.45 2.78
C LEU A 11 -7.91 0.97 4.10
N PHE A 12 -9.08 0.47 4.53
CA PHE A 12 -9.64 0.81 5.83
C PHE A 12 -8.72 0.39 6.98
N LEU A 13 -8.14 -0.82 6.92
CA LEU A 13 -7.12 -1.27 7.88
C LEU A 13 -5.88 -0.36 7.85
N GLY A 14 -5.48 0.11 6.67
CA GLY A 14 -4.40 1.09 6.52
C GLY A 14 -4.74 2.40 7.24
N VAL A 15 -5.92 2.96 7.00
CA VAL A 15 -6.39 4.17 7.69
C VAL A 15 -6.41 3.97 9.21
N LEU A 16 -6.91 2.84 9.71
CA LEU A 16 -6.88 2.52 11.13
C LEU A 16 -5.46 2.43 11.67
N TYR A 17 -4.53 1.82 10.94
CA TYR A 17 -3.12 1.76 11.33
C TYR A 17 -2.53 3.17 11.49
N TYR A 18 -2.69 4.02 10.47
CA TYR A 18 -2.21 5.40 10.52
C TYR A 18 -2.87 6.18 11.66
N TRP A 19 -4.17 5.95 11.85
CA TRP A 19 -4.95 6.49 12.95
C TRP A 19 -4.70 5.80 14.29
N LEU A 20 -3.74 4.89 14.45
CA LEU A 20 -3.35 4.36 15.77
C LEU A 20 -1.87 4.63 16.06
N PHE A 21 -1.00 4.51 15.05
CA PHE A 21 0.45 4.52 15.25
C PHE A 21 1.20 5.76 14.71
N ARG A 22 0.65 6.52 13.75
CA ARG A 22 1.34 7.69 13.17
C ARG A 22 0.93 9.03 13.75
N ALA A 23 1.89 9.96 13.83
CA ALA A 23 1.66 11.33 14.28
C ALA A 23 0.65 12.05 13.36
N PRO A 24 -0.24 12.91 13.90
CA PRO A 24 -1.34 13.51 13.13
C PRO A 24 -0.90 14.49 12.04
N ASP A 25 0.28 15.09 12.21
CA ASP A 25 0.89 16.10 11.33
C ASP A 25 1.64 15.49 10.13
N GLY A 26 2.09 14.24 10.25
CA GLY A 26 2.86 13.57 9.19
C GLY A 26 2.05 13.08 7.99
N VAL A 27 0.71 13.15 8.02
CA VAL A 27 -0.15 12.59 6.97
C VAL A 27 -1.41 13.41 6.74
N LEU A 28 -1.56 13.94 5.52
CA LEU A 28 -2.64 14.86 5.11
C LEU A 28 -4.05 14.40 5.50
N PHE A 29 -4.39 13.11 5.34
CA PHE A 29 -5.76 12.66 5.60
C PHE A 29 -6.08 12.53 7.10
N LEU A 30 -5.08 12.46 7.98
CA LEU A 30 -5.30 12.37 9.43
C LEU A 30 -5.91 13.66 9.99
N ALA A 31 -5.73 14.79 9.32
CA ALA A 31 -6.35 16.07 9.67
C ALA A 31 -7.89 16.04 9.62
N TYR A 32 -8.49 15.05 8.95
CA TYR A 32 -9.94 14.88 8.86
C TYR A 32 -10.49 13.86 9.87
N LEU A 33 -9.64 13.24 10.69
CA LEU A 33 -10.04 12.27 11.71
C LEU A 33 -10.04 12.91 13.11
N PRO A 34 -10.77 12.33 14.08
CA PRO A 34 -10.72 12.78 15.46
C PRO A 34 -9.29 12.75 16.02
N GLU A 35 -8.96 13.79 16.80
CA GLU A 35 -7.68 13.86 17.51
C GLU A 35 -7.48 12.64 18.42
N ARG A 36 -6.23 12.21 18.55
CA ARG A 36 -5.83 11.11 19.41
C ARG A 36 -4.37 11.28 19.84
N THR A 37 -3.97 10.53 20.86
CA THR A 37 -2.56 10.26 21.16
C THR A 37 -2.08 9.00 20.42
N PRO A 38 -1.08 9.08 19.53
CA PRO A 38 -0.52 7.92 18.85
C PRO A 38 0.11 6.91 19.83
N ILE A 39 0.05 5.62 19.49
CA ILE A 39 0.72 4.56 20.24
C ILE A 39 2.16 4.45 19.71
N THR A 40 3.09 5.20 20.30
CA THR A 40 4.48 5.29 19.82
C THR A 40 5.52 4.60 20.71
N ASP A 41 5.14 4.21 21.93
CA ASP A 41 6.12 3.77 22.93
C ASP A 41 6.51 2.28 22.82
N ASP A 42 5.77 1.50 22.01
CA ASP A 42 6.02 0.08 21.82
C ASP A 42 6.82 -0.20 20.54
N SER A 43 8.15 -0.17 20.68
CA SER A 43 9.09 -0.45 19.59
C SER A 43 8.98 -1.88 19.06
N MET A 44 8.60 -2.85 19.90
CA MET A 44 8.44 -4.25 19.48
C MET A 44 7.21 -4.40 18.58
N LEU A 45 6.10 -3.77 18.97
CA LEU A 45 4.90 -3.72 18.15
C LEU A 45 5.18 -3.02 16.83
N GLN A 46 5.83 -1.85 16.84
CA GLN A 46 6.18 -1.14 15.60
C GLN A 46 7.08 -1.97 14.68
N SER A 47 8.04 -2.72 15.21
CA SER A 47 8.85 -3.63 14.38
C SER A 47 8.02 -4.77 13.78
N LEU A 48 6.97 -5.22 14.47
CA LEU A 48 6.13 -6.34 14.03
C LEU A 48 5.11 -5.93 12.96
N ILE A 49 4.55 -4.72 13.04
CA ILE A 49 3.48 -4.24 12.16
C ILE A 49 3.86 -3.02 11.30
N GLY A 50 5.09 -2.51 11.43
CA GLY A 50 5.59 -1.32 10.72
C GLY A 50 5.49 -1.42 9.20
N TRP A 51 5.66 -2.63 8.66
CA TRP A 51 5.62 -2.94 7.23
C TRP A 51 4.19 -3.11 6.67
N LEU A 52 3.19 -3.17 7.55
CA LEU A 52 1.80 -3.46 7.18
C LEU A 52 1.20 -2.43 6.22
N PRO A 53 1.41 -1.10 6.40
CA PRO A 53 0.93 -0.11 5.44
C PRO A 53 1.48 -0.32 4.02
N THR A 54 2.76 -0.66 3.89
CA THR A 54 3.42 -0.91 2.61
C THR A 54 2.78 -2.10 1.88
N PHE A 55 2.55 -3.20 2.60
CA PHE A 55 1.79 -4.33 2.06
C PHE A 55 0.39 -3.89 1.60
N ILE A 56 -0.34 -3.17 2.45
CA ILE A 56 -1.72 -2.72 2.17
C ILE A 56 -1.79 -1.85 0.94
N HIS A 57 -0.89 -0.87 0.80
CA HIS A 57 -0.86 0.04 -0.35
C HIS A 57 -0.62 -0.73 -1.65
N VAL A 58 0.42 -1.56 -1.70
CA VAL A 58 0.72 -2.33 -2.91
C VAL A 58 -0.42 -3.28 -3.24
N PHE A 59 -0.95 -4.00 -2.25
CA PHE A 59 -2.05 -4.94 -2.45
C PHE A 59 -3.31 -4.26 -2.98
N ALA A 60 -3.81 -3.24 -2.26
CA ALA A 60 -5.08 -2.62 -2.57
C ALA A 60 -5.03 -1.82 -3.87
N PHE A 61 -3.97 -1.02 -4.10
CA PHE A 61 -3.86 -0.23 -5.31
C PHE A 61 -3.65 -1.08 -6.56
N SER A 62 -2.94 -2.21 -6.45
CA SER A 62 -2.83 -3.17 -7.56
C SER A 62 -4.19 -3.72 -7.98
N ILE A 63 -5.05 -4.09 -7.02
CA ILE A 63 -6.40 -4.56 -7.31
C ILE A 63 -7.25 -3.46 -7.93
N VAL A 64 -7.25 -2.25 -7.35
CA VAL A 64 -8.06 -1.13 -7.85
C VAL A 64 -7.63 -0.76 -9.27
N THR A 65 -6.33 -0.64 -9.54
CA THR A 65 -5.83 -0.33 -10.89
C THR A 65 -6.17 -1.41 -11.90
N ALA A 66 -6.04 -2.69 -11.54
CA ALA A 66 -6.45 -3.78 -12.41
C ALA A 66 -7.96 -3.76 -12.69
N LEU A 67 -8.80 -3.41 -11.71
CA LEU A 67 -10.24 -3.27 -11.92
C LEU A 67 -10.60 -2.11 -12.85
N VAL A 68 -9.86 -1.00 -12.78
CA VAL A 68 -10.08 0.17 -13.64
C VAL A 68 -9.62 -0.09 -15.08
N LEU A 69 -8.46 -0.73 -15.26
CA LEU A 69 -7.88 -0.98 -16.59
C LEU A 69 -8.40 -2.27 -17.25
N GLY A 70 -8.91 -3.20 -16.46
CA GLY A 70 -9.23 -4.57 -16.85
C GLY A 70 -8.24 -5.58 -16.26
N VAL A 71 -8.76 -6.74 -15.83
CA VAL A 71 -8.00 -7.75 -15.07
C VAL A 71 -6.82 -8.33 -15.85
N HIS A 72 -6.83 -8.27 -17.19
CA HIS A 72 -5.69 -8.65 -18.01
C HIS A 72 -4.46 -7.76 -17.80
N TYR A 73 -4.61 -6.57 -17.21
CA TYR A 73 -3.50 -5.71 -16.76
C TYR A 73 -3.09 -5.96 -15.31
N ALA A 74 -3.47 -7.09 -14.71
CA ALA A 74 -3.09 -7.41 -13.32
C ALA A 74 -1.57 -7.39 -13.10
N CYS A 75 -0.78 -7.86 -14.06
CA CYS A 75 0.68 -7.98 -13.92
C CYS A 75 1.29 -6.58 -13.88
N PHE A 76 0.91 -5.77 -14.88
CA PHE A 76 1.28 -4.36 -14.95
C PHE A 76 0.90 -3.62 -13.67
N SER A 77 -0.32 -3.80 -13.18
CA SER A 77 -0.80 -3.13 -11.96
C SER A 77 0.03 -3.51 -10.72
N CYS A 78 0.35 -4.81 -10.56
CA CYS A 78 1.17 -5.30 -9.46
C CYS A 78 2.61 -4.81 -9.54
N CYS A 79 3.21 -4.85 -10.73
CA CYS A 79 4.57 -4.35 -10.96
C CYS A 79 4.66 -2.84 -10.74
N LEU A 80 3.66 -2.07 -11.22
CA LEU A 80 3.60 -0.63 -11.06
C LEU A 80 3.61 -0.25 -9.57
N TRP A 81 2.66 -0.76 -8.79
CA TRP A 81 2.52 -0.37 -7.40
C TRP A 81 3.63 -0.93 -6.51
N GLY A 82 4.11 -2.14 -6.79
CA GLY A 82 5.30 -2.69 -6.13
C GLY A 82 6.54 -1.82 -6.38
N SER A 83 6.75 -1.37 -7.62
CA SER A 83 7.88 -0.51 -7.98
C SER A 83 7.76 0.89 -7.37
N VAL A 84 6.57 1.49 -7.41
CA VAL A 84 6.32 2.82 -6.82
C VAL A 84 6.65 2.81 -5.33
N ASN A 85 6.19 1.80 -4.58
CA ASN A 85 6.49 1.71 -3.14
C ASN A 85 7.96 1.40 -2.88
N ALA A 86 8.58 0.52 -3.67
CA ALA A 86 10.02 0.25 -3.55
C ALA A 86 10.89 1.48 -3.85
N VAL A 87 10.47 2.36 -4.78
CA VAL A 87 11.16 3.62 -5.06
C VAL A 87 11.02 4.59 -3.88
N PHE A 88 9.82 4.71 -3.28
CA PHE A 88 9.65 5.51 -2.06
C PHE A 88 10.52 4.99 -0.92
N GLU A 89 10.57 3.67 -0.74
CA GLU A 89 11.42 3.01 0.25
C GLU A 89 12.90 3.32 0.03
N ALA A 90 13.38 3.14 -1.20
CA ALA A 90 14.75 3.50 -1.57
C ALA A 90 15.04 5.01 -1.39
N GLY A 91 14.04 5.86 -1.62
CA GLY A 91 14.13 7.30 -1.39
C GLY A 91 14.41 7.66 0.07
N GLN A 92 13.92 6.87 1.03
CA GLN A 92 14.18 7.07 2.48
C GLN A 92 15.63 6.72 2.88
N ALA A 93 16.41 6.10 1.97
CA ALA A 93 17.85 5.88 2.18
C ALA A 93 18.72 7.03 1.67
N LEU A 94 18.13 8.04 1.01
CA LEU A 94 18.87 9.19 0.49
C LEU A 94 19.23 10.17 1.61
N PRO A 95 20.39 10.85 1.53
CA PRO A 95 20.77 11.88 2.49
C PRO A 95 19.89 13.13 2.36
N ASP A 96 19.69 13.83 3.48
CA ASP A 96 18.90 15.06 3.57
C ASP A 96 19.33 16.12 2.54
N SER A 97 20.63 16.20 2.23
CA SER A 97 21.14 17.14 1.22
C SER A 97 20.55 16.92 -0.18
N ILE A 98 20.14 15.71 -0.53
CA ILE A 98 19.44 15.41 -1.78
C ILE A 98 17.94 15.69 -1.60
N LEU A 99 17.36 15.27 -0.47
CA LEU A 99 15.94 15.45 -0.18
C LEU A 99 15.54 16.94 -0.09
N ASP A 100 16.45 17.82 0.31
CA ASP A 100 16.28 19.28 0.36
C ASP A 100 16.04 19.93 -1.00
N HIS A 101 16.39 19.25 -2.09
CA HIS A 101 16.18 19.74 -3.45
C HIS A 101 14.89 19.21 -4.08
N LEU A 102 14.16 18.32 -3.40
CA LEU A 102 12.88 17.82 -3.91
C LEU A 102 11.80 18.88 -3.76
N PRO A 103 10.88 18.99 -4.75
CA PRO A 103 9.73 19.87 -4.60
C PRO A 103 8.85 19.38 -3.44
N GLU A 104 8.34 20.31 -2.64
CA GLU A 104 7.42 20.04 -1.54
C GLU A 104 5.99 19.76 -2.05
N LEU A 105 5.89 18.77 -2.93
CA LEU A 105 4.62 18.32 -3.50
C LEU A 105 4.03 17.26 -2.57
N LEU A 106 2.83 17.51 -2.05
CA LEU A 106 2.07 16.55 -1.22
C LEU A 106 2.86 16.02 0.00
N ASN A 107 3.69 16.87 0.63
CA ASN A 107 4.55 16.53 1.77
C ASN A 107 5.54 15.38 1.49
N LEU A 108 5.95 15.19 0.22
CA LEU A 108 6.88 14.13 -0.16
C LEU A 108 8.24 14.24 0.56
N GLN A 109 8.75 15.46 0.71
CA GLN A 109 10.03 15.69 1.38
C GLN A 109 9.99 15.23 2.84
N ASP A 110 8.97 15.66 3.59
CA ASP A 110 8.78 15.25 4.99
C ASP A 110 8.56 13.75 5.12
N TYR A 111 7.80 13.16 4.21
CA TYR A 111 7.59 11.72 4.17
C TYR A 111 8.92 10.96 4.03
N LEU A 112 9.80 11.37 3.12
CA LEU A 112 11.10 10.72 2.90
C LEU A 112 12.06 10.93 4.07
N LYS A 113 12.08 12.13 4.67
CA LYS A 113 12.96 12.47 5.80
C LYS A 113 12.58 11.80 7.11
N THR A 114 11.28 11.64 7.35
CA THR A 114 10.76 11.00 8.58
C THR A 114 10.64 9.48 8.46
N GLY A 115 10.79 8.96 7.25
CA GLY A 115 10.87 7.53 6.96
C GLY A 115 12.24 6.93 7.28
N THR A 116 12.29 5.61 7.32
CA THR A 116 13.53 4.86 7.51
C THR A 116 13.54 3.65 6.59
N PHE A 117 14.59 3.52 5.79
CA PHE A 117 14.75 2.37 4.92
C PHE A 117 14.69 1.05 5.69
N SER A 118 13.89 0.11 5.18
CA SER A 118 13.48 -1.13 5.81
C SER A 118 13.38 -2.24 4.76
N LEU A 119 14.15 -3.32 4.98
CA LEU A 119 14.06 -4.52 4.15
C LEU A 119 12.69 -5.22 4.30
N MET A 120 12.02 -5.04 5.44
CA MET A 120 10.69 -5.60 5.67
C MET A 120 9.65 -4.91 4.79
N ASP A 121 9.81 -3.62 4.50
CA ASP A 121 8.94 -2.87 3.59
C ASP A 121 9.14 -3.30 2.14
N LEU A 122 10.37 -3.57 1.71
CA LEU A 122 10.63 -4.17 0.40
C LEU A 122 10.02 -5.57 0.28
N ALA A 123 10.15 -6.41 1.32
CA ALA A 123 9.50 -7.72 1.34
C ALA A 123 7.97 -7.56 1.31
N ALA A 124 7.42 -6.59 2.04
CA ALA A 124 6.00 -6.27 2.04
C ALA A 124 5.51 -5.80 0.65
N CYS A 125 6.32 -5.07 -0.11
CA CYS A 125 6.00 -4.72 -1.50
C CYS A 125 5.82 -5.98 -2.35
N LEU A 126 6.78 -6.91 -2.28
CA LEU A 126 6.71 -8.16 -3.03
C LEU A 126 5.51 -9.01 -2.63
N LEU A 127 5.25 -9.14 -1.33
CA LEU A 127 4.12 -9.89 -0.80
C LEU A 127 2.78 -9.26 -1.16
N GLY A 128 2.67 -7.93 -1.12
CA GLY A 128 1.47 -7.20 -1.52
C GLY A 128 1.15 -7.39 -3.00
N ALA A 129 2.18 -7.28 -3.85
CA ALA A 129 2.05 -7.49 -5.29
C ALA A 129 1.67 -8.95 -5.62
N ALA A 130 2.36 -9.92 -4.99
CA ALA A 130 2.05 -11.34 -5.17
C ALA A 130 0.64 -11.69 -4.68
N GLY A 131 0.23 -11.16 -3.52
CA GLY A 131 -1.11 -11.35 -2.98
C GLY A 131 -2.19 -10.80 -3.89
N ALA A 132 -2.00 -9.61 -4.44
CA ALA A 132 -2.92 -9.01 -5.41
C ALA A 132 -3.01 -9.85 -6.70
N TRP A 133 -1.87 -10.25 -7.25
CA TRP A 133 -1.80 -11.09 -8.46
C TRP A 133 -2.55 -12.42 -8.29
N LEU A 134 -2.30 -13.13 -7.18
CA LEU A 134 -2.97 -14.40 -6.88
C LEU A 134 -4.48 -14.21 -6.73
N LEU A 135 -4.91 -13.18 -6.02
CA LEU A 135 -6.34 -12.92 -5.81
C LEU A 135 -7.05 -12.55 -7.12
N LEU A 136 -6.45 -11.69 -7.94
CA LEU A 136 -6.97 -11.31 -9.25
C LEU A 136 -7.07 -12.53 -10.18
N GLY A 137 -6.03 -13.37 -10.23
CA GLY A 137 -6.01 -14.59 -11.04
C GLY A 137 -7.06 -15.62 -10.60
N TYR A 138 -7.25 -15.79 -9.30
CA TYR A 138 -8.29 -16.67 -8.75
C TYR A 138 -9.69 -16.24 -9.20
N PHE A 139 -10.02 -14.96 -9.08
CA PHE A 139 -11.34 -14.46 -9.48
C PHE A 139 -11.55 -14.47 -10.99
N HIS A 140 -10.52 -14.13 -11.78
CA HIS A 140 -10.61 -14.17 -13.25
C HIS A 140 -10.90 -15.58 -13.78
N THR A 141 -10.17 -16.59 -13.28
CA THR A 141 -10.35 -17.99 -13.66
C THR A 141 -11.74 -18.50 -13.26
N THR A 142 -12.21 -18.12 -12.08
CA THR A 142 -13.52 -18.54 -11.57
C THR A 142 -14.66 -17.96 -12.41
N GLU A 143 -14.56 -16.69 -12.83
CA GLU A 143 -15.57 -16.06 -13.69
C GLU A 143 -15.62 -16.72 -15.07
N GLN A 144 -14.47 -17.00 -15.69
CA GLN A 144 -14.41 -17.71 -16.98
C GLN A 144 -15.05 -19.11 -16.94
N LEU A 145 -14.76 -19.90 -15.89
CA LEU A 145 -15.36 -21.23 -15.73
C LEU A 145 -16.88 -21.17 -15.55
N SER A 146 -17.39 -20.13 -14.87
CA SER A 146 -18.84 -19.96 -14.68
C SER A 146 -19.56 -19.60 -15.97
N GLU A 147 -18.95 -18.75 -16.81
CA GLU A 147 -19.50 -18.37 -18.11
C GLU A 147 -19.56 -19.58 -19.05
N ASP A 148 -18.48 -20.35 -19.16
CA ASP A 148 -18.41 -21.55 -20.03
C ASP A 148 -19.45 -22.61 -19.64
N SER A 149 -19.66 -22.82 -18.32
CA SER A 149 -20.68 -23.76 -17.82
C SER A 149 -22.13 -23.33 -18.08
N SER A 150 -22.38 -22.05 -18.34
CA SER A 150 -23.73 -21.51 -18.59
C SER A 150 -24.14 -21.55 -20.06
N VAL A 151 -23.18 -21.79 -20.96
CA VAL A 151 -23.37 -21.88 -22.42
C VAL A 151 -23.65 -23.32 -22.86
N HIS A 152 -23.43 -24.31 -21.99
CA HIS A 152 -23.70 -25.74 -22.20
C HIS A 152 -24.96 -26.22 -21.47
#